data_AF-A0A924MA56-F1
#
_entry.id   AF-A0A924MA56-F1
#
_cell.length_a   1.000
_cell.length_b   1.000
_cell.length_c   1.000
_cell.angle_alpha   90.00
_cell.angle_beta   90.00
_cell.angle_gamma   90.00
#
_symmetry.space_group_name_H-M   'P 1'
#
loop_
_entity.id
_entity.type
_entity.pdbx_description
1 polymer ?
#
loop_
_entity_poly.entity_id
_entity_poly.type
_entity_poly.pdbx_seq_one_letter_code
_entity_poly.pdbx_strand_id
1 'polypeptide(L)' 'MRIISYNLNGIRAAIKKGFVDWLATNPADIICIQETKAHKEDIDV' A
#
# COMPACT_ATOMS: atom_id res chain seq x y z
N MET A 1 9.83 17.02 2.92
CA MET A 1 9.02 16.12 3.76
C MET A 1 7.60 16.06 3.22
N ARG A 2 7.17 14.90 2.74
CA ARG A 2 5.88 14.60 2.15
C ARG A 2 5.28 13.40 2.88
N ILE A 3 4.00 13.52 3.25
CA ILE A 3 3.24 12.47 3.92
C ILE A 3 2.02 12.17 3.05
N ILE A 4 1.78 10.90 2.75
CA ILE A 4 0.59 10.44 2.02
C ILE A 4 -0.23 9.56 2.96
N SER A 5 -1.54 9.80 2.98
CA SER A 5 -2.51 8.89 3.59
C SER A 5 -3.35 8.27 2.48
N TYR A 6 -3.38 6.94 2.39
CA TYR A 6 -4.03 6.24 1.29
C TYR A 6 -4.88 5.07 1.78
N ASN A 7 -6.19 5.19 1.59
CA ASN A 7 -7.14 4.10 1.78
C ASN A 7 -7.15 3.20 0.53
N LEU A 8 -6.83 1.92 0.70
CA LEU A 8 -6.68 0.98 -0.41
C LEU A 8 -7.95 0.20 -0.73
N ASN A 9 -8.90 0.14 0.20
CA ASN A 9 -10.06 -0.75 0.09
C ASN A 9 -9.66 -2.20 -0.26
N GLY A 10 -8.56 -2.69 0.34
CA GLY A 10 -7.97 -4.01 0.08
C GLY A 10 -6.55 -3.96 -0.50
N ILE A 11 -5.55 -4.33 0.31
CA ILE A 11 -4.13 -4.33 -0.07
C ILE A 11 -3.83 -5.33 -1.20
N ARG A 12 -4.48 -6.50 -1.25
CA ARG A 12 -4.29 -7.47 -2.35
C ARG A 12 -4.72 -6.92 -3.70
N ALA A 13 -5.82 -6.18 -3.74
CA ALA A 13 -6.29 -5.53 -4.97
C ALA A 13 -5.35 -4.40 -5.37
N ALA A 14 -4.82 -3.64 -4.40
CA ALA A 14 -3.82 -2.61 -4.65
C ALA A 14 -2.50 -3.20 -5.20
N ILE A 15 -1.98 -4.27 -4.61
CA ILE A 15 -0.78 -4.98 -5.08
C ILE A 15 -0.95 -5.42 -6.54
N LYS A 16 -2.09 -6.06 -6.87
CA LYS A 16 -2.43 -6.44 -8.26
C LYS A 16 -2.48 -5.28 -9.24
N LYS A 17 -2.72 -4.05 -8.74
CA LYS A 17 -2.76 -2.81 -9.52
C LYS A 17 -1.41 -2.07 -9.56
N GLY A 18 -0.32 -2.69 -9.09
CA GLY A 18 1.01 -2.09 -9.11
C GLY A 18 1.33 -1.21 -7.90
N PHE A 19 0.67 -1.41 -6.76
CA PHE A 19 0.95 -0.64 -5.54
C PHE A 19 2.42 -0.75 -5.09
N VAL A 20 3.01 -1.94 -5.18
CA VAL A 20 4.42 -2.16 -4.81
C VAL A 20 5.37 -1.41 -5.76
N ASP A 21 5.08 -1.45 -7.07
CA ASP A 21 5.86 -0.69 -8.06
C ASP A 21 5.74 0.82 -7.83
N TRP A 22 4.55 1.29 -7.45
CA TRP A 22 4.33 2.69 -7.10
C TRP A 22 5.13 3.09 -5.85
N LEU A 23 5.19 2.24 -4.82
CA LEU A 23 6.02 2.47 -3.63
C LEU A 23 7.51 2.59 -3.99
N ALA A 24 8.00 1.81 -4.96
CA ALA A 24 9.39 1.85 -5.42
C ALA A 24 9.78 3.18 -6.10
N THR A 25 8.81 4.02 -6.48
CA THR A 25 9.06 5.37 -7.01
C THR A 25 9.44 6.40 -5.94
N ASN A 26 9.51 5.99 -4.67
CA ASN A 26 9.71 6.84 -3.51
C ASN A 26 8.73 8.03 -3.45
N PRO A 27 7.41 7.76 -3.40
CA PRO A 27 6.39 8.79 -3.61
C PRO A 27 6.26 9.78 -2.43
N ALA A 28 6.70 9.39 -1.22
CA ALA A 28 6.63 10.17 0.00
C ALA A 28 7.63 9.67 1.06
N ASP A 29 7.93 10.53 2.05
CA ASP A 29 8.76 10.16 3.20
C ASP A 29 8.02 9.27 4.20
N ILE A 30 6.70 9.44 4.32
CA ILE A 30 5.81 8.63 5.17
C ILE A 30 4.54 8.29 4.40
N ILE A 31 4.13 7.03 4.46
CA ILE A 31 2.89 6.54 3.82
C ILE A 31 2.06 5.82 4.88
N CYS A 32 0.86 6.35 5.14
CA CYS A 32 -0.13 5.73 6.01
C CYS A 32 -1.15 4.98 5.16
N ILE A 33 -1.41 3.72 5.49
CA ILE A 33 -2.33 2.86 4.73
C ILE A 33 -3.54 2.49 5.60
N GLN A 34 -4.74 2.59 5.03
CA GLN A 34 -5.98 2.17 5.67
C GLN A 34 -6.75 1.14 4.84
N GLU A 35 -7.67 0.43 5.49
CA GLU A 35 -8.51 -0.62 4.90
C GLU A 35 -7.70 -1.66 4.12
N THR A 36 -6.67 -2.23 4.73
CA THR A 36 -5.88 -3.30 4.11
C THR A 36 -6.70 -4.57 3.84
N LYS A 37 -7.71 -4.85 4.67
CA LYS A 37 -8.62 -6.02 4.53
C LYS A 37 -7.86 -7.33 4.31
N ALA A 38 -6.74 -7.48 5.01
CA ALA A 38 -5.87 -8.64 4.93
C ALA A 38 -5.16 -8.83 6.27
N HIS A 39 -4.99 -10.09 6.66
CA HIS A 39 -4.13 -10.52 7.74
C HIS A 39 -2.70 -10.71 7.22
N LYS A 40 -1.75 -10.96 8.13
CA LYS A 40 -0.35 -11.19 7.74
C LYS A 40 -0.19 -12.44 6.87
N GLU A 41 -1.00 -13.46 7.14
CA GLU A 41 -1.03 -14.74 6.39
C GLU A 41 -1.62 -14.60 4.99
N ASP A 42 -2.33 -13.51 4.71
CA ASP A 42 -2.98 -13.26 3.41
C ASP A 42 -2.02 -12.68 2.35
N ILE A 43 -0.78 -12.39 2.74
CA ILE A 43 0.18 -11.61 1.95
C ILE A 43 1.56 -12.29 2.00
N ASP A 44 2.02 -12.75 0.83
CA ASP A 44 3.31 -13.44 0.65
C ASP A 44 4.37 -12.57 -0.06
N VAL A 45 4.23 -11.23 0.00
CA VAL A 45 5.22 -10.28 -0.53
C VAL A 45 6.21 -9.83 0.52
#